data_AF-A0A3M1XQU8-F1
#
_entry.id   AF-A0A3M1XQU8-F1
#
_cell.length_a   1.000
_cell.length_b   1.000
_cell.length_c   1.000
_cell.angle_alpha   90.00
_cell.angle_beta   90.00
_cell.angle_gamma   90.00
#
_symmetry.space_group_name_H-M   'P 1'
#
loop_
_entity.id
_entity.type
_entity.pdbx_description
1 polymer ?
#
loop_
_entity_poly.entity_id
_entity_poly.type
_entity_poly.pdbx_seq_one_letter_code
_entity_poly.pdbx_strand_id
1 'polypeptide(L)'
;MASLLSDLKLILSVLLILIPVIIGIYLVFKMVVPRRPALGIGLAGGLGLLGYWLARRRLKQAFDVEKALAEHNAMMDAFKKRQKERYNAVMANKTVIEELEKQKRRLEKDREKYRTEIALIDAELKERRRFNDLLLKESGDFLEQIASRSEQRRALLDRYLATSGATEPEEPHPHGQEIEIAGYRLKEV
;
A
#
# COMPACT_ATOMS: atom_id res chain seq x y z
N MET A 1 5.17 -42.25 22.86
CA MET A 1 4.11 -43.19 23.29
C MET A 1 3.49 -43.98 22.14
N ALA A 2 3.27 -43.41 20.96
CA ALA A 2 2.64 -44.14 19.84
C ALA A 2 3.47 -45.33 19.29
N SER A 3 4.81 -45.20 19.22
CA SER A 3 5.70 -46.29 18.74
C SER A 3 5.72 -47.52 19.67
N LEU A 4 5.76 -47.30 20.99
CA LEU A 4 5.76 -48.41 21.95
C LEU A 4 4.48 -49.26 21.88
N LEU A 5 3.35 -48.65 21.53
CA LEU A 5 2.07 -49.33 21.37
C LEU A 5 1.97 -50.11 20.05
N SER A 6 2.59 -49.64 18.96
CA SER A 6 2.68 -50.39 17.70
C SER A 6 3.61 -51.60 17.85
N ASP A 7 4.75 -51.42 18.51
CA ASP A 7 5.74 -52.47 18.74
C ASP A 7 5.16 -53.60 19.61
N LEU A 8 4.43 -53.25 20.68
CA LEU A 8 3.79 -54.24 21.55
C LEU A 8 2.71 -55.06 20.82
N LYS A 9 1.89 -54.41 19.98
CA LYS A 9 0.86 -55.10 19.17
C LYS A 9 1.49 -56.05 18.16
N LEU A 10 2.59 -55.64 17.56
CA LEU A 10 3.32 -56.44 16.59
C LEU A 10 3.91 -57.69 17.25
N ILE A 11 4.57 -57.54 18.40
CA ILE A 11 5.09 -58.66 19.21
C ILE A 11 3.96 -59.62 19.59
N LEU A 12 2.84 -59.11 20.13
CA LEU A 12 1.70 -59.93 20.54
C LEU A 12 1.09 -60.71 19.36
N SER A 13 0.99 -60.07 18.20
CA SER A 13 0.44 -60.71 16.99
C SER A 13 1.33 -61.84 16.45
N VAL A 14 2.66 -61.67 16.53
CA VAL A 14 3.62 -62.71 16.15
C VAL A 14 3.55 -63.87 17.15
N LEU A 15 3.46 -63.57 18.44
CA LEU A 15 3.38 -64.56 19.51
C LEU A 15 2.10 -65.40 19.43
N LEU A 16 0.98 -64.78 19.03
CA LEU A 16 -0.30 -65.46 18.82
C LEU A 16 -0.29 -66.44 17.64
N ILE A 17 0.59 -66.24 16.64
CA ILE A 17 0.82 -67.18 15.54
C ILE A 17 1.84 -68.25 15.94
N LEU A 18 2.85 -67.86 16.72
CA LEU A 18 3.94 -68.75 17.13
C LEU A 18 3.46 -69.89 18.04
N ILE A 19 2.59 -69.60 19.01
CA ILE A 19 2.06 -70.58 19.96
C ILE A 19 1.38 -71.78 19.26
N PRO A 20 0.36 -71.59 18.39
CA PRO A 20 -0.30 -72.71 17.72
C PRO A 20 0.62 -73.46 16.75
N VAL A 21 1.60 -72.79 16.14
CA VAL A 21 2.59 -73.44 15.27
C VAL A 21 3.52 -74.35 16.09
N ILE A 22 4.01 -73.88 17.25
CA ILE A 22 4.84 -74.70 18.16
C ILE A 22 4.03 -75.90 18.68
N ILE A 23 2.79 -75.68 19.10
CA ILE A 23 1.90 -76.75 19.56
C ILE A 23 1.64 -77.77 18.44
N GLY A 24 1.38 -77.29 17.21
CA GLY A 24 1.19 -78.15 16.04
C GLY A 24 2.43 -78.99 15.71
N ILE A 25 3.62 -78.39 15.72
CA ILE A 25 4.89 -79.10 15.51
C ILE A 25 5.13 -80.13 16.63
N TYR A 26 4.86 -79.76 17.88
CA TYR A 26 4.99 -80.68 19.03
C TYR A 26 4.04 -81.88 18.90
N LEU A 27 2.78 -81.67 18.50
CA LEU A 27 1.81 -82.74 18.27
C LEU A 27 2.24 -83.66 17.13
N VAL A 28 2.75 -83.11 16.02
CA VAL A 28 3.30 -83.89 14.91
C VAL A 28 4.50 -84.71 15.37
N PHE A 29 5.40 -84.12 16.17
CA PHE A 29 6.56 -84.81 16.71
C PHE A 29 6.18 -85.94 17.69
N LYS A 30 5.19 -85.71 18.55
CA LYS A 30 4.76 -86.70 19.55
C LYS A 30 3.92 -87.83 18.96
N MET A 31 3.06 -87.55 17.98
CA MET A 31 2.07 -88.52 17.47
C MET A 31 2.45 -89.15 16.13
N VAL A 32 3.14 -88.43 15.24
CA VAL A 32 3.40 -88.89 13.86
C VAL A 32 4.81 -89.43 13.72
N VAL A 33 5.82 -88.75 14.26
CA VAL A 33 7.25 -89.16 14.13
C VAL A 33 7.53 -90.59 14.65
N PRO A 34 6.97 -91.06 15.79
CA PRO A 34 7.25 -92.41 16.29
C PRO A 34 6.69 -93.52 15.38
N ARG A 35 5.66 -93.21 14.58
CA ARG A 35 4.98 -94.17 13.71
C ARG A 35 5.40 -94.05 12.24
N ARG A 36 5.68 -92.83 11.78
CA ARG A 36 6.02 -92.50 10.38
C ARG A 36 6.96 -91.28 10.35
N PRO A 37 8.28 -91.46 10.58
CA PRO A 37 9.22 -90.36 10.76
C PRO A 37 9.33 -89.43 9.55
N ALA A 38 9.33 -89.97 8.33
CA ALA A 38 9.39 -89.16 7.10
C ALA A 38 8.18 -88.23 6.93
N LEU A 39 6.98 -88.69 7.28
CA LEU A 39 5.75 -87.88 7.23
C LEU A 39 5.72 -86.82 8.36
N GLY A 40 6.23 -87.15 9.54
CA GLY A 40 6.31 -86.21 10.66
C GLY A 40 7.23 -85.03 10.39
N ILE A 41 8.40 -85.26 9.78
CA ILE A 41 9.34 -84.20 9.40
C ILE A 41 8.74 -83.31 8.30
N GLY A 42 8.08 -83.90 7.30
CA GLY A 42 7.43 -83.16 6.22
C GLY A 42 6.30 -82.24 6.73
N LEU A 43 5.47 -82.73 7.65
CA LEU A 43 4.36 -81.95 8.23
C LEU A 43 4.86 -80.84 9.16
N ALA A 44 5.88 -81.11 9.99
CA ALA A 44 6.50 -80.09 10.84
C ALA A 44 7.18 -78.99 10.01
N GLY A 45 7.89 -79.35 8.94
CA GLY A 45 8.48 -78.41 8.00
C GLY A 45 7.42 -77.56 7.28
N GLY A 46 6.33 -78.18 6.83
CA GLY A 46 5.21 -77.48 6.19
C GLY A 46 4.50 -76.48 7.12
N LEU A 47 4.27 -76.86 8.38
CA LEU A 47 3.70 -75.98 9.41
C LEU A 47 4.63 -74.81 9.76
N GLY A 48 5.94 -75.06 9.84
CA GLY A 48 6.94 -74.00 10.06
C GLY A 48 6.97 -72.97 8.93
N LEU A 49 6.92 -73.42 7.67
CA LEU A 49 6.88 -72.53 6.50
C LEU A 49 5.59 -71.70 6.45
N LEU A 50 4.44 -72.28 6.78
CA LEU A 50 3.16 -71.57 6.87
C LEU A 50 3.19 -70.50 7.97
N GLY A 51 3.71 -70.82 9.15
CA GLY A 51 3.89 -69.87 10.25
C GLY A 51 4.79 -68.70 9.86
N TYR A 52 5.94 -68.99 9.23
CA TYR A 52 6.88 -67.98 8.74
C TYR A 52 6.24 -67.06 7.68
N TRP A 53 5.50 -67.63 6.72
CA TRP A 53 4.85 -66.86 5.66
C TRP A 53 3.79 -65.88 6.21
N LEU A 54 2.96 -66.34 7.15
CA LEU A 54 1.95 -65.52 7.82
C LEU A 54 2.58 -64.36 8.63
N ALA A 55 3.62 -64.66 9.42
CA ALA A 55 4.34 -63.64 10.18
C ALA A 55 4.98 -62.61 9.24
N ARG A 56 5.65 -63.05 8.18
CA ARG A 56 6.28 -62.17 7.18
C ARG A 56 5.26 -61.25 6.50
N ARG A 57 4.06 -61.75 6.19
CA ARG A 57 3.00 -60.94 5.56
C ARG A 57 2.49 -59.85 6.50
N ARG A 58 2.26 -60.17 7.78
CA ARG A 58 1.83 -59.20 8.80
C ARG A 58 2.89 -58.14 9.07
N LEU A 59 4.17 -58.54 9.15
CA LEU A 59 5.29 -57.61 9.31
C LEU A 59 5.36 -56.62 8.15
N LYS A 60 5.26 -57.08 6.90
CA LYS A 60 5.22 -56.18 5.73
C LYS A 60 4.11 -55.14 5.82
N GLN A 61 2.89 -55.57 6.16
CA GLN A 61 1.75 -54.66 6.31
C GLN A 61 1.99 -53.61 7.40
N ALA A 62 2.60 -53.99 8.52
CA ALA A 62 2.94 -53.04 9.58
C ALA A 62 3.96 -51.99 9.11
N PHE A 63 5.03 -52.41 8.42
CA PHE A 63 6.02 -51.49 7.86
C PHE A 63 5.43 -50.55 6.79
N ASP A 64 4.54 -51.06 5.93
CA ASP A 64 3.87 -50.25 4.92
C ASP A 64 2.97 -49.17 5.58
N VAL A 65 2.28 -49.52 6.68
CA VAL A 65 1.47 -48.59 7.47
C VAL A 65 2.34 -47.57 8.20
N GLU A 66 3.46 -47.97 8.79
CA GLU A 66 4.40 -47.05 9.45
C GLU A 66 5.00 -46.06 8.45
N LYS A 67 5.37 -46.54 7.26
CA LYS A 67 5.87 -45.67 6.19
C LYS A 67 4.80 -44.66 5.75
N ALA A 68 3.56 -45.10 5.55
CA ALA A 68 2.45 -44.23 5.20
C ALA A 68 2.15 -43.19 6.32
N LEU A 69 2.24 -43.59 7.59
CA LEU A 69 2.08 -42.68 8.73
C LEU A 69 3.22 -41.65 8.82
N ALA A 70 4.46 -42.07 8.56
CA ALA A 70 5.61 -41.16 8.53
C ALA A 70 5.50 -40.15 7.38
N GLU A 71 5.11 -40.60 6.19
CA GLU A 71 4.85 -39.74 5.02
C GLU A 71 3.70 -38.75 5.30
N HIS A 72 2.60 -39.23 5.89
CA HIS A 72 1.47 -38.39 6.27
C HIS A 72 1.86 -37.34 7.33
N ASN A 73 2.63 -37.72 8.35
CA ASN A 73 3.10 -36.78 9.37
C ASN A 73 4.03 -35.72 8.78
N ALA A 74 4.97 -36.11 7.92
CA ALA A 74 5.84 -35.17 7.22
C ALA A 74 5.04 -34.20 6.34
N MET A 75 4.01 -34.70 5.64
CA MET A 75 3.10 -33.89 4.84
C MET A 75 2.31 -32.90 5.70
N MET A 76 1.81 -33.35 6.86
CA MET A 76 1.08 -32.50 7.80
C MET A 76 1.97 -31.39 8.38
N ASP A 77 3.23 -31.70 8.70
CA ASP A 77 4.17 -30.70 9.19
C ASP A 77 4.53 -29.68 8.10
N ALA A 78 4.72 -30.13 6.86
CA ALA A 78 4.91 -29.24 5.71
C ALA A 78 3.68 -28.35 5.46
N PHE A 79 2.48 -28.90 5.59
CA PHE A 79 1.23 -28.14 5.47
C PHE A 79 1.11 -27.07 6.56
N LYS A 80 1.39 -27.43 7.83
CA LYS A 80 1.38 -26.47 8.95
C LYS A 80 2.40 -25.35 8.75
N LYS A 81 3.62 -25.67 8.27
CA LYS A 81 4.63 -24.66 7.93
C LYS A 81 4.12 -23.71 6.85
N ARG A 82 3.58 -24.23 5.74
CA ARG A 82 3.01 -23.41 4.66
C ARG A 82 1.84 -22.53 5.14
N GLN A 83 0.97 -23.05 6.00
CA GLN A 83 -0.13 -22.26 6.58
C GLN A 83 0.40 -21.11 7.43
N LYS A 84 1.43 -21.36 8.26
CA LYS A 84 2.07 -20.33 9.08
C LYS A 84 2.73 -19.25 8.21
N GLU A 85 3.44 -19.63 7.15
CA GLU A 85 4.04 -18.70 6.20
C GLU A 85 2.99 -17.84 5.50
N ARG A 86 1.89 -18.46 5.03
CA ARG A 86 0.77 -17.73 4.41
C ARG A 86 0.11 -16.77 5.38
N TYR A 87 -0.12 -17.20 6.62
CA TYR A 87 -0.67 -16.34 7.66
C TYR A 87 0.23 -15.12 7.91
N ASN A 88 1.54 -15.34 8.04
CA ASN A 88 2.50 -14.25 8.21
C ASN A 88 2.51 -13.28 7.02
N ALA A 89 2.45 -13.81 5.78
CA ALA A 89 2.38 -12.99 4.57
C ALA A 89 1.08 -12.16 4.50
N VAL A 90 -0.07 -12.75 4.86
CA VAL A 90 -1.36 -12.04 4.94
C VAL A 90 -1.30 -10.93 5.99
N MET A 91 -0.71 -11.19 7.15
CA MET A 91 -0.58 -10.18 8.20
C MET A 91 0.36 -9.04 7.79
N ALA A 92 1.48 -9.34 7.13
CA ALA A 92 2.39 -8.33 6.57
C ALA A 92 1.71 -7.49 5.48
N ASN A 93 0.92 -8.12 4.59
CA ASN A 93 0.15 -7.39 3.59
C ASN A 93 -0.89 -6.48 4.23
N LYS A 94 -1.55 -6.94 5.31
CA LYS A 94 -2.52 -6.13 6.06
C LYS A 94 -1.88 -4.87 6.65
N THR A 95 -0.70 -4.98 7.25
CA THR A 95 -0.01 -3.80 7.80
C THR A 95 0.39 -2.81 6.71
N VAL A 96 0.87 -3.31 5.56
CA VAL A 96 1.18 -2.46 4.40
C VAL A 96 -0.06 -1.75 3.87
N ILE A 97 -1.20 -2.46 3.78
CA ILE A 97 -2.48 -1.86 3.36
C ILE A 97 -2.90 -0.74 4.33
N GLU A 98 -2.81 -0.96 5.64
CA GLU A 98 -3.13 0.05 6.65
C GLU A 98 -2.22 1.29 6.55
N GLU A 99 -0.93 1.10 6.25
CA GLU A 99 0.00 2.20 6.02
C GLU A 99 -0.33 2.99 4.74
N LEU A 100 -0.64 2.28 3.65
CA LEU A 100 -1.05 2.90 2.39
C LEU A 100 -2.37 3.68 2.53
N GLU A 101 -3.34 3.17 3.29
CA GLU A 101 -4.58 3.90 3.60
C GLU A 101 -4.31 5.18 4.41
N LYS A 102 -3.39 5.13 5.40
CA LYS A 102 -2.98 6.32 6.15
C LYS A 102 -2.31 7.34 5.25
N GLN A 103 -1.42 6.91 4.36
CA GLN A 103 -0.77 7.80 3.39
C GLN A 103 -1.78 8.43 2.44
N LYS A 104 -2.73 7.65 1.91
CA LYS A 104 -3.81 8.14 1.05
C LYS A 104 -4.62 9.23 1.74
N ARG A 105 -5.03 9.03 3.00
CA ARG A 105 -5.76 10.04 3.78
C ARG A 105 -4.97 11.33 4.01
N ARG A 106 -3.64 11.24 4.20
CA ARG A 106 -2.78 12.42 4.32
C ARG A 106 -2.73 13.20 3.00
N LEU A 107 -2.50 12.50 1.89
CA LEU A 107 -2.46 13.10 0.56
C LEU A 107 -3.80 13.73 0.17
N GLU A 108 -4.93 13.13 0.54
CA GLU A 108 -6.25 13.72 0.31
C GLU A 108 -6.44 15.04 1.08
N LYS A 109 -6.02 15.09 2.35
CA LYS A 109 -6.04 16.33 3.14
C LYS A 109 -5.13 17.41 2.55
N ASP A 110 -3.91 17.03 2.17
CA ASP A 110 -2.96 17.97 1.56
C ASP A 110 -3.51 18.50 0.23
N ARG A 111 -4.13 17.63 -0.58
CA ARG A 111 -4.77 18.02 -1.83
C ARG A 111 -5.92 19.01 -1.62
N GLU A 112 -6.77 18.78 -0.61
CA GLU A 112 -7.84 19.73 -0.26
C GLU A 112 -7.29 21.07 0.19
N LYS A 113 -6.25 21.05 1.04
CA LYS A 113 -5.55 22.26 1.48
C LYS A 113 -5.00 23.05 0.28
N TYR A 114 -4.22 22.41 -0.60
CA TYR A 114 -3.69 23.09 -1.78
C TYR A 114 -4.79 23.61 -2.72
N ARG A 115 -5.91 22.89 -2.85
CA ARG A 115 -7.05 23.36 -3.63
C ARG A 115 -7.64 24.66 -3.06
N THR A 116 -7.74 24.76 -1.74
CA THR A 116 -8.21 26.00 -1.08
C THR A 116 -7.21 27.14 -1.21
N GLU A 117 -5.91 26.87 -1.07
CA GLU A 117 -4.85 27.87 -1.22
C GLU A 117 -4.80 28.42 -2.66
N ILE A 118 -4.92 27.54 -3.67
CA ILE A 118 -4.98 27.95 -5.08
C ILE A 118 -6.20 28.83 -5.35
N ALA A 119 -7.38 28.48 -4.80
CA ALA A 119 -8.58 29.30 -4.96
C ALA A 119 -8.43 30.69 -4.33
N LEU A 120 -7.72 30.79 -3.20
CA LEU A 120 -7.40 32.07 -2.57
C LEU A 120 -6.45 32.91 -3.44
N ILE A 121 -5.38 32.29 -3.95
CA ILE A 121 -4.42 32.95 -4.84
C ILE A 121 -5.11 33.45 -6.11
N ASP A 122 -5.98 32.65 -6.73
CA ASP A 122 -6.74 33.05 -7.92
C ASP A 122 -7.67 34.24 -7.62
N ALA A 123 -8.30 34.26 -6.45
CA ALA A 123 -9.14 35.39 -6.01
C ALA A 123 -8.30 36.67 -5.82
N GLU A 124 -7.14 36.57 -5.16
CA GLU A 124 -6.23 37.70 -4.95
C GLU A 124 -5.67 38.22 -6.28
N LEU A 125 -5.26 37.34 -7.20
CA LEU A 125 -4.79 37.73 -8.53
C LEU A 125 -5.88 38.45 -9.33
N LYS A 126 -7.13 38.01 -9.22
CA LYS A 126 -8.27 38.67 -9.88
C LYS A 126 -8.53 40.05 -9.30
N GLU A 127 -8.41 40.20 -7.98
CA GLU A 127 -8.53 41.50 -7.31
C GLU A 127 -7.39 42.45 -7.71
N ARG A 128 -6.15 41.97 -7.69
CA ARG A 128 -4.98 42.75 -8.16
C ARG A 128 -5.10 43.19 -9.61
N ARG A 129 -5.62 42.33 -10.50
CA ARG A 129 -5.89 42.71 -11.90
C ARG A 129 -6.94 43.82 -11.99
N ARG A 130 -8.07 43.69 -11.28
CA ARG A 130 -9.10 44.72 -11.25
C ARG A 130 -8.57 46.06 -10.72
N PHE A 131 -7.76 46.00 -9.67
CA PHE A 131 -7.12 47.18 -9.12
C PHE A 131 -6.16 47.83 -10.13
N ASN A 132 -5.37 47.03 -10.85
CA ASN A 132 -4.50 47.53 -11.91
C ASN A 132 -5.31 48.18 -13.05
N ASP A 133 -6.40 47.55 -13.49
CA ASP A 133 -7.29 48.10 -14.53
C ASP A 133 -7.90 49.44 -14.09
N LEU A 134 -8.27 49.58 -12.81
CA LEU A 134 -8.76 50.84 -12.24
C LEU A 134 -7.68 51.92 -12.24
N LEU A 135 -6.46 51.60 -11.81
CA LEU A 135 -5.34 52.55 -11.84
C LEU A 135 -4.99 52.99 -13.26
N LEU A 136 -5.00 52.07 -14.22
CA LEU A 136 -4.76 52.40 -15.62
C LEU A 136 -5.84 53.33 -16.17
N LYS A 137 -7.10 53.06 -15.82
CA LYS A 137 -8.22 53.94 -16.20
C LYS A 137 -8.08 55.33 -15.58
N GLU A 138 -7.83 55.41 -14.27
CA GLU A 138 -7.68 56.69 -13.57
C GLU A 138 -6.49 57.50 -14.11
N SER A 139 -5.38 56.82 -14.44
CA SER A 139 -4.22 57.44 -15.10
C SER A 139 -4.58 57.96 -16.50
N GLY A 140 -5.37 57.20 -17.27
CA GLY A 140 -5.87 57.62 -18.58
C GLY A 140 -6.77 58.86 -18.49
N ASP A 141 -7.75 58.84 -17.58
CA ASP A 141 -8.68 59.95 -17.34
C ASP A 141 -7.91 61.22 -16.91
N PHE A 142 -6.87 61.07 -16.08
CA PHE A 142 -5.99 62.17 -15.67
C PHE A 142 -5.22 62.79 -16.85
N LEU A 143 -4.66 61.96 -17.73
CA LEU A 143 -3.98 62.44 -18.94
C LEU A 143 -4.94 63.17 -19.89
N GLU A 144 -6.16 62.69 -20.04
CA GLU A 144 -7.20 63.35 -20.84
C GLU A 144 -7.61 64.72 -20.25
N GLN A 145 -7.70 64.82 -18.92
CA GLN A 145 -7.91 66.10 -18.23
C GLN A 145 -6.75 67.08 -18.46
N ILE A 146 -5.50 66.63 -18.44
CA ILE A 146 -4.35 67.48 -18.75
C ILE A 146 -4.39 67.94 -20.21
N ALA A 147 -4.67 67.04 -21.14
CA ALA A 147 -4.76 67.34 -22.56
C ALA A 147 -5.83 68.42 -22.83
N SER A 148 -7.05 68.22 -22.31
CA SER A 148 -8.14 69.20 -22.43
C SER A 148 -7.82 70.55 -21.78
N ARG A 149 -7.19 70.58 -20.60
CA ARG A 149 -6.71 71.84 -19.99
C ARG A 149 -5.65 72.53 -20.85
N SER A 150 -4.76 71.76 -21.48
CA SER A 150 -3.74 72.31 -22.36
C SER A 150 -4.34 72.92 -23.63
N GLU A 151 -5.37 72.30 -24.20
CA GLU A 151 -6.14 72.82 -25.33
C GLU A 151 -6.91 74.09 -24.96
N GLN A 152 -7.59 74.10 -23.81
CA GLN A 152 -8.25 75.29 -23.28
C GLN A 152 -7.26 76.44 -23.11
N ARG A 153 -6.06 76.18 -22.58
CA ARG A 153 -5.01 77.19 -22.41
C ARG A 153 -4.54 77.74 -23.75
N ARG A 154 -4.34 76.89 -24.76
CA ARG A 154 -4.01 77.32 -26.14
C ARG A 154 -5.11 78.20 -26.72
N ALA A 155 -6.37 77.77 -26.64
CA ALA A 155 -7.50 78.53 -27.16
C ALA A 155 -7.64 79.92 -26.48
N LEU A 156 -7.37 80.01 -25.17
CA LEU A 156 -7.34 81.29 -24.45
C LEU A 156 -6.20 82.20 -24.92
N LEU A 157 -5.00 81.65 -25.11
CA LEU A 157 -3.85 82.40 -25.63
C LEU A 157 -4.10 82.90 -27.05
N ASP A 158 -4.62 82.05 -27.93
CA ASP A 158 -4.97 82.43 -29.31
C ASP A 158 -6.02 83.54 -29.33
N ARG A 159 -7.02 83.46 -28.44
CA ARG A 159 -8.03 84.53 -28.28
C ARG A 159 -7.42 85.81 -27.74
N TYR A 160 -6.54 85.72 -26.74
CA TYR A 160 -5.85 86.88 -26.18
C TYR A 160 -5.01 87.57 -27.25
N LEU A 161 -4.22 86.81 -28.02
CA LEU A 161 -3.43 87.32 -29.16
C LEU A 161 -4.31 87.95 -30.24
N ALA A 162 -5.48 87.37 -30.53
CA ALA A 162 -6.44 87.94 -31.47
C ALA A 162 -7.06 89.25 -30.96
N THR A 163 -7.29 89.40 -29.65
CA THR A 163 -7.77 90.65 -29.04
C THR A 163 -6.68 91.68 -28.79
N SER A 164 -5.44 91.26 -28.49
CA SER A 164 -4.29 92.14 -28.28
C SER A 164 -3.64 92.61 -29.58
N GLY A 165 -4.04 92.04 -30.72
CA GLY A 165 -3.76 92.61 -32.05
C GLY A 165 -4.53 93.91 -32.34
N ALA A 166 -5.38 94.40 -31.43
CA ALA A 166 -6.20 95.59 -31.63
C ALA A 166 -5.77 96.84 -30.84
N THR A 167 -4.74 96.80 -29.98
CA THR A 167 -4.19 98.01 -29.35
C THR A 167 -2.74 97.80 -28.91
N GLU A 168 -1.92 98.80 -29.20
CA GLU A 168 -0.51 98.98 -28.80
C GLU A 168 -0.27 98.77 -27.28
N PRO A 169 0.96 98.42 -26.87
CA PRO A 169 1.25 97.94 -25.53
C PRO A 169 1.32 99.11 -24.53
N GLU A 170 0.51 99.07 -23.48
CA GLU A 170 0.83 99.81 -22.25
C GLU A 170 1.85 99.02 -21.43
N GLU A 171 2.87 99.73 -20.95
CA GLU A 171 3.99 99.29 -20.12
C GLU A 171 3.56 98.54 -18.84
N PRO A 172 4.46 97.72 -18.25
CA PRO A 172 4.09 96.69 -17.30
C PRO A 172 3.81 97.28 -15.92
N HIS A 173 2.59 97.07 -15.40
CA HIS A 173 2.33 97.24 -13.98
C HIS A 173 2.82 96.02 -13.19
N PRO A 174 3.69 96.19 -12.18
CA PRO A 174 4.15 95.09 -11.35
C PRO A 174 3.08 94.82 -10.29
N HIS A 175 2.10 93.99 -10.64
CA HIS A 175 1.23 93.37 -9.64
C HIS A 175 1.51 91.88 -9.63
N GLY A 176 2.40 91.49 -8.71
CA GLY A 176 2.58 90.10 -8.33
C GLY A 176 1.23 89.51 -7.93
N GLN A 177 0.75 88.58 -8.74
CA GLN A 177 -0.36 87.72 -8.37
C GLN A 177 0.23 86.44 -7.77
N GLU A 178 0.00 86.27 -6.46
CA GLU A 178 0.18 84.97 -5.80
C GLU A 178 -0.75 83.97 -6.50
N ILE A 179 -0.16 83.02 -7.23
CA ILE A 179 -0.91 81.89 -7.80
C ILE A 179 -0.87 80.78 -6.76
N GLU A 180 -2.00 80.53 -6.11
CA GLU A 180 -2.17 79.40 -5.19
C GLU A 180 -2.57 78.15 -5.99
N ILE A 181 -1.66 77.18 -6.08
CA ILE A 181 -1.95 75.86 -6.63
C ILE A 181 -1.78 74.84 -5.50
N ALA A 182 -2.88 74.18 -5.13
CA ALA A 182 -2.89 73.03 -4.22
C ALA A 182 -2.16 73.24 -2.87
N GLY A 183 -2.32 74.42 -2.24
CA GLY A 183 -1.89 74.66 -0.86
C GLY A 183 -0.40 74.95 -0.63
N TYR A 184 0.40 75.15 -1.67
CA TYR A 184 1.81 75.55 -1.54
C TYR A 184 2.06 76.93 -2.16
N ARG A 185 2.62 77.86 -1.38
CA ARG A 185 3.07 79.19 -1.85
C ARG A 185 4.49 79.10 -2.39
N LEU A 186 4.67 79.36 -3.68
CA LEU A 186 5.98 79.62 -4.26
C LEU A 186 6.19 81.14 -4.32
N LYS A 187 7.23 81.63 -3.63
CA LYS A 187 7.78 82.96 -3.85
C LYS A 187 8.83 82.85 -4.95
N GLU A 188 8.69 83.62 -6.02
CA GLU A 188 9.81 83.88 -6.92
C GLU A 188 10.89 84.71 -6.20
N VAL A 189 12.15 84.36 -6.45
CA VAL A 189 13.35 85.14 -6.07
C VAL A 189 13.64 86.11 -7.20
#